data_AF-A0A7V8F4G2-F1
#
_entry.id   AF-A0A7V8F4G2-F1
#
_cell.length_a   1.000
_cell.length_b   1.000
_cell.length_c   1.000
_cell.angle_alpha   90.00
_cell.angle_beta   90.00
_cell.angle_gamma   90.00
#
_symmetry.space_group_name_H-M   'P 1'
#
loop_
_entity.id
_entity.type
_entity.pdbx_description
1 polymer ?
#
loop_
_entity_poly.entity_id
_entity_poly.type
_entity_poly.pdbx_seq_one_letter_code
_entity_poly.pdbx_strand_id
1 'polypeptide(L)'
;MKRSGRVDVLLRVLAYIEVSGVARIRDLMDLTGYSRTAMFRLLRMAKDELDVSVEAVRGRGYVIRDWGVLSGKAVVSRHESEVKTWTEKKSSRKSRSA
;
A
#
# COMPACT_ATOMS: atom_id res chain seq x y z
N MET A 1 -13.33 -14.78 -8.87
CA MET A 1 -12.26 -13.78 -8.62
C MET A 1 -10.99 -14.28 -9.30
N LYS A 2 -10.43 -13.54 -10.28
CA LYS A 2 -9.05 -13.82 -10.73
C LYS A 2 -8.17 -13.69 -9.50
N ARG A 3 -7.39 -14.71 -9.14
CA ARG A 3 -6.37 -14.57 -8.08
C ARG A 3 -5.44 -13.45 -8.53
N SER A 4 -5.51 -12.27 -7.90
CA SER A 4 -4.52 -11.23 -8.16
C SER A 4 -3.16 -11.81 -7.87
N GLY A 5 -2.26 -11.74 -8.86
CA GLY A 5 -0.88 -12.15 -8.68
C GLY A 5 -0.24 -11.33 -7.56
N ARG A 6 0.77 -11.91 -6.90
CA ARG A 6 1.48 -11.26 -5.78
C ARG A 6 1.99 -9.85 -6.15
N VAL A 7 2.44 -9.67 -7.39
CA VAL A 7 2.87 -8.37 -7.94
C VAL A 7 1.71 -7.37 -7.99
N ASP A 8 0.52 -7.77 -8.43
CA ASP A 8 -0.65 -6.87 -8.46
C ASP A 8 -1.06 -6.43 -7.05
N VAL A 9 -0.99 -7.34 -6.07
CA VAL A 9 -1.22 -6.99 -4.66
C VAL A 9 -0.17 -6.00 -4.17
N LEU A 10 1.10 -6.20 -4.53
CA LEU A 10 2.17 -5.26 -4.19
C LEU A 10 1.93 -3.87 -4.81
N LEU A 11 1.63 -3.79 -6.10
CA LEU A 11 1.38 -2.51 -6.78
C LEU A 11 0.21 -1.74 -6.14
N ARG A 12 -0.85 -2.47 -5.74
CA ARG A 12 -1.98 -1.90 -5.00
C ARG A 12 -1.58 -1.36 -3.63
N VAL A 13 -0.74 -2.09 -2.90
CA VAL A 13 -0.18 -1.64 -1.61
C VAL A 13 0.66 -0.38 -1.79
N LEU A 14 1.53 -0.33 -2.80
CA LEU A 14 2.36 0.83 -3.10
C LEU A 14 1.51 2.06 -3.45
N ALA A 15 0.50 1.88 -4.31
CA ALA A 15 -0.45 2.94 -4.65
C ALA A 15 -1.17 3.49 -3.40
N TYR A 16 -1.58 2.61 -2.48
CA TYR A 16 -2.22 3.02 -1.23
C TYR A 16 -1.27 3.81 -0.31
N ILE A 17 -0.01 3.38 -0.19
CA ILE A 17 1.00 4.09 0.62
C ILE A 17 1.21 5.50 0.07
N GLU A 18 1.37 5.63 -1.25
CA GLU A 18 1.58 6.92 -1.92
C GLU A 18 0.41 7.88 -1.69
N VAL A 19 -0.82 7.44 -1.97
CA VAL A 19 -2.02 8.27 -1.83
C VAL A 19 -2.28 8.65 -0.37
N SER A 20 -1.97 7.76 0.58
CA SER A 20 -2.14 8.03 2.01
C SER A 20 -1.01 8.90 2.58
N GLY A 21 0.12 9.03 1.88
CA GLY A 21 1.38 9.61 2.36
C GLY A 21 2.09 8.76 3.43
N VAL A 22 1.34 8.16 4.36
CA VAL A 22 1.80 7.19 5.37
C VAL A 22 0.73 6.12 5.57
N ALA A 23 1.09 4.84 5.46
CA ALA A 23 0.15 3.72 5.70
C ALA A 23 0.56 2.88 6.91
N ARG A 24 -0.37 2.57 7.82
CA ARG A 24 -0.09 1.67 8.95
C ARG A 24 -0.12 0.21 8.49
N ILE A 25 0.67 -0.64 9.13
CA ILE A 25 0.68 -2.09 8.84
C ILE A 25 -0.72 -2.71 8.91
N ARG A 26 -1.55 -2.27 9.87
CA ARG A 26 -2.93 -2.75 10.03
C ARG A 26 -3.79 -2.43 8.81
N ASP A 27 -3.64 -1.23 8.26
CA ASP A 27 -4.42 -0.81 7.08
C ASP A 27 -4.02 -1.62 5.85
N LEU A 28 -2.73 -1.91 5.71
CA LEU A 28 -2.23 -2.75 4.62
C LEU A 28 -2.71 -4.21 4.75
N MET A 29 -2.79 -4.73 5.98
CA MET A 29 -3.37 -6.05 6.25
C MET A 29 -4.86 -6.07 5.91
N ASP A 30 -5.61 -5.05 6.31
CA ASP A 30 -7.05 -4.95 6.02
C ASP A 30 -7.31 -4.80 4.51
N LEU A 31 -6.45 -4.07 3.80
CA LEU A 31 -6.52 -3.87 2.34
C LEU A 31 -6.30 -5.18 1.57
N THR A 32 -5.36 -6.02 2.03
CA THR A 32 -4.88 -7.19 1.28
C THR A 32 -5.42 -8.52 1.81
N GLY A 33 -5.93 -8.54 3.04
CA GLY A 33 -6.23 -9.76 3.79
C GLY A 33 -4.99 -10.55 4.23
N TYR A 34 -3.79 -10.01 4.05
CA TYR A 34 -2.55 -10.71 4.40
C TYR A 34 -2.24 -10.62 5.89
N SER A 35 -1.62 -11.68 6.41
CA SER A 35 -1.02 -11.65 7.74
C SER A 35 0.12 -10.62 7.79
N ARG A 36 0.47 -10.16 8.99
CA ARG A 36 1.59 -9.23 9.18
C ARG A 36 2.90 -9.76 8.57
N THR A 37 3.21 -11.03 8.77
CA THR A 37 4.41 -11.66 8.21
C THR A 37 4.38 -11.70 6.69
N ALA A 38 3.23 -11.99 6.08
CA ALA A 38 3.06 -11.96 4.63
C ALA A 38 3.20 -10.54 4.08
N MET A 39 2.70 -9.52 4.79
CA MET A 39 2.91 -8.12 4.44
C MET A 39 4.38 -7.71 4.49
N PHE A 40 5.13 -8.11 5.52
CA PHE A 40 6.56 -7.84 5.58
C PHE A 40 7.32 -8.46 4.40
N ARG A 41 6.99 -9.70 4.04
CA ARG A 41 7.55 -10.36 2.86
C ARG A 41 7.18 -9.64 1.57
N LEU A 42 5.94 -9.18 1.45
CA LEU A 42 5.46 -8.42 0.30
C LEU A 42 6.19 -7.07 0.17
N LEU A 43 6.37 -6.34 1.27
CA LEU A 43 7.08 -5.05 1.25
C LEU A 43 8.57 -5.22 0.96
N ARG A 44 9.19 -6.31 1.43
CA ARG A 44 10.58 -6.64 1.09
C ARG A 44 10.75 -6.89 -0.41
N MET A 45 9.78 -7.59 -1.03
CA MET A 45 9.74 -7.82 -2.47
C MET A 45 9.76 -6.51 -3.28
N ALA A 46 9.21 -5.42 -2.74
CA ALA A 46 9.24 -4.10 -3.39
C ALA A 46 10.67 -3.63 -3.66
N LYS A 47 11.57 -3.83 -2.70
CA LYS A 47 12.99 -3.49 -2.85
C LYS A 47 13.72 -4.53 -3.71
N ASP A 48 13.51 -5.81 -3.42
CA ASP A 48 14.27 -6.89 -4.04
C ASP A 48 13.93 -7.08 -5.54
N GLU A 49 12.68 -6.84 -5.96
CA GLU A 49 12.24 -7.08 -7.35
C GLU A 49 12.01 -5.80 -8.16
N LEU A 50 11.64 -4.68 -7.52
CA LEU A 50 11.22 -3.45 -8.21
C LEU A 50 12.07 -2.23 -7.83
N ASP A 51 13.09 -2.42 -6.98
CA ASP A 51 13.95 -1.37 -6.44
C ASP A 51 13.20 -0.23 -5.71
N VAL A 52 11.93 -0.45 -5.35
CA VAL A 52 11.11 0.54 -4.62
C VAL A 52 11.52 0.55 -3.15
N SER A 53 11.91 1.73 -2.66
CA SER A 53 12.30 1.92 -1.27
C SER A 53 11.08 2.26 -0.40
N VAL A 54 10.63 1.29 0.39
CA VAL A 54 9.57 1.47 1.39
C VAL A 54 10.19 1.52 2.78
N GLU A 55 10.09 2.66 3.46
CA GLU A 55 10.66 2.87 4.79
C GLU A 55 9.60 2.79 5.88
N ALA A 56 9.91 2.09 6.98
CA ALA A 56 9.09 2.10 8.19
C ALA A 56 9.45 3.31 9.06
N VAL A 57 8.52 4.26 9.20
CA VAL A 57 8.63 5.41 10.09
C VAL A 57 8.11 5.03 11.48
N ARG A 58 8.99 5.08 12.48
CA ARG A 58 8.69 4.68 13.86
C ARG A 58 7.41 5.35 14.37
N GLY A 59 6.46 4.53 14.81
CA GLY A 59 5.17 4.97 15.37
C GLY A 59 4.16 5.52 14.36
N ARG A 60 4.50 5.64 13.06
CA ARG A 60 3.62 6.21 12.04
C ARG A 60 3.12 5.18 11.02
N GLY A 61 4.02 4.38 10.44
CA GLY A 61 3.67 3.45 9.37
C GLY A 61 4.77 3.36 8.32
N TYR A 62 4.38 3.10 7.08
CA TYR A 62 5.28 3.00 5.92
C TYR A 62 5.11 4.18 4.98
N VAL A 63 6.21 4.59 4.38
CA VAL A 63 6.29 5.63 3.34
C VAL A 63 7.11 5.13 2.17
N ILE A 64 6.82 5.60 0.97
CA ILE A 64 7.69 5.39 -0.19
C ILE A 64 8.73 6.53 -0.19
N ARG A 65 10.01 6.16 -0.29
CA ARG A 65 11.12 7.11 -0.41
C ARG A 65 11.60 7.25 -1.83
N ASP A 66 11.59 6.15 -2.56
CA ASP A 66 12.06 6.08 -3.93
C ASP A 66 11.28 5.01 -4.68
N TRP A 67 10.97 5.29 -5.94
CA TRP A 67 10.14 4.43 -6.79
C TRP A 67 10.94 3.44 -7.65
N GLY A 68 12.28 3.49 -7.61
CA GLY A 68 13.14 2.59 -8.36
C GLY A 68 12.81 2.58 -9.84
N VAL A 69 12.51 1.39 -10.37
CA VAL A 69 12.20 1.21 -11.81
C VAL A 69 10.75 1.55 -12.18
N LEU A 70 9.89 1.84 -11.20
CA LEU A 70 8.47 2.12 -11.43
C LEU A 70 8.19 3.62 -11.54
N SER A 71 7.16 3.95 -12.32
CA SER A 71 6.55 5.28 -12.26
C SER A 71 5.43 5.30 -11.23
N GLY A 72 5.62 6.01 -10.12
CA GLY A 72 4.62 6.12 -9.06
C GLY A 72 3.26 6.62 -9.57
N LYS A 73 3.27 7.60 -10.49
CA LYS A 73 2.04 8.11 -11.14
C LYS A 73 1.30 7.02 -11.91
N ALA A 74 2.01 6.17 -12.64
CA ALA A 74 1.41 5.08 -13.40
C ALA A 74 0.83 4.00 -12.47
N VAL A 75 1.54 3.67 -11.39
CA VAL A 75 1.07 2.71 -10.37
C VAL A 75 -0.19 3.23 -9.67
N VAL A 76 -0.21 4.50 -9.27
CA VAL A 76 -1.39 5.13 -8.66
C VAL A 76 -2.55 5.16 -9.64
N SER A 77 -2.35 5.62 -10.87
CA SER A 77 -3.42 5.71 -11.88
C SER A 77 -4.07 4.35 -12.16
N ARG A 78 -3.26 3.27 -12.23
CA ARG A 78 -3.76 1.91 -12.44
C ARG A 78 -4.70 1.43 -11.33
N HIS A 79 -4.47 1.86 -10.09
CA HIS A 79 -5.22 1.42 -8.91
C HIS A 79 -6.10 2.51 -8.30
N GLU A 80 -6.29 3.62 -9.01
CA GLU A 80 -6.89 4.85 -8.48
C GLU A 80 -8.30 4.61 -7.92
N SER A 81 -9.16 3.91 -8.66
CA SER A 81 -10.54 3.63 -8.24
C SER A 81 -10.61 2.82 -6.95
N GLU A 82 -9.73 1.84 -6.78
CA GLU A 82 -9.70 0.99 -5.60
C GLU A 82 -9.12 1.72 -4.38
N VAL A 83 -8.04 2.48 -4.60
CA VAL A 83 -7.35 3.24 -3.55
C VAL A 83 -8.24 4.37 -3.04
N LYS A 84 -8.89 5.14 -3.92
CA LYS A 84 -9.83 6.20 -3.52
C LYS A 84 -10.98 5.65 -2.68
N THR A 85 -11.60 4.56 -3.11
CA THR A 85 -12.68 3.90 -2.35
C THR A 85 -12.23 3.52 -0.94
N TRP A 86 -11.00 3.03 -0.79
CA TRP A 86 -10.46 2.66 0.51
C TRP A 86 -10.14 3.87 1.39
N THR A 87 -9.51 4.91 0.82
CA THR A 87 -9.18 6.14 1.53
C THR A 87 -10.45 6.86 2.02
N GLU A 88 -11.49 6.91 1.19
CA GLU A 88 -12.81 7.48 1.54
C GLU A 88 -13.54 6.67 2.62
N LYS A 89 -13.55 5.34 2.51
CA LYS A 89 -14.09 4.46 3.56
C LYS A 89 -13.37 4.64 4.90
N LYS A 90 -12.07 4.91 4.87
CA LYS A 90 -11.29 5.17 6.08
C LYS A 90 -11.59 6.53 6.68
N SER A 91 -11.70 7.56 5.85
CA SER A 91 -12.05 8.91 6.28
C SER A 91 -13.41 8.93 6.99
N SER A 92 -14.43 8.30 6.38
CA SER A 92 -15.78 8.20 6.95
C SER A 92 -15.86 7.37 8.24
N ARG A 93 -15.04 6.32 8.40
CA ARG A 93 -14.92 5.58 9.68
C ARG A 93 -14.31 6.45 10.78
N LYS A 94 -13.36 7.31 10.45
CA LYS A 94 -12.71 8.22 11.41
C LYS A 94 -13.70 9.29 11.93
N SER A 95 -14.63 9.75 11.09
CA SER A 95 -15.66 10.73 11.46
C SER A 95 -16.74 10.16 12.39
N ARG A 96 -16.96 8.84 12.34
CA ARG A 96 -18.01 8.14 13.11
C ARG A 96 -17.58 7.73 14.53
N SER A 97 -16.32 7.93 14.87
CA SER A 97 -15.73 7.61 16.19
C SER A 97 -15.34 8.86 16.98
N ALA A 98 -15.80 10.03 16.54
CA ALA A 98 -15.62 11.32 17.20
C ALA A 98 -16.94 11.77 17.84
#